data_AF-A0A8T4GD18-F1
#
_entry.id   AF-A0A8T4GD18-F1
#
_cell.length_a   1.000
_cell.length_b   1.000
_cell.length_c   1.000
_cell.angle_alpha   90.00
_cell.angle_beta   90.00
_cell.angle_gamma   90.00
#
_symmetry.space_group_name_H-M   'P 1'
#
loop_
_entity.id
_entity.type
_entity.pdbx_description
1 polymer ?
#
loop_
_entity_poly.entity_id
_entity_poly.type
_entity_poly.pdbx_seq_one_letter_code
_entity_poly.pdbx_strand_id
1 'polypeptide(L)'
;MLRDIEHEDTLLLKAQQIIADNKDPVEHIEIEAPFTSDILTLDVGDTITINDSELGLNGDYRIKRLEIKPTTIRAELVNTIALLSDKLKEYYNGLESLGVYAQGATNLYSVQDSDNADPDHPLELKIYVPPEAIKINRVKLNLVVGPFRAYSKAVLGGGAVIGTSEASAANTSVSTAASESKSLSLTIHDISEYYAELVIVNHWTNSYTNDITITDSEGYSATTDHNFESHGSYVYSWKRQFSSRKNSVTIDVQLSDIPMDMTLLVVHDGTHTHDITLPDHTHDIDFGIYEIDTEATVDIAVNGTVVKQGSTGETDLDITQYITTGWNTITLTPSDLARIQASVFFQVFIQSR
;
A
#
# COMPACT_ATOMS: atom_id res chain seq x y z
N MET A 1 6.09 -22.69 39.42
CA MET A 1 7.37 -23.37 39.17
C MET A 1 7.36 -24.31 37.95
N LEU A 2 6.37 -24.22 37.04
CA LEU A 2 6.21 -25.10 35.86
C LEU A 2 5.98 -24.34 34.54
N ARG A 3 6.15 -23.01 34.52
CA ARG A 3 5.62 -22.18 33.41
C ARG A 3 6.53 -22.11 32.17
N ASP A 4 7.79 -22.56 32.27
CA ASP A 4 8.83 -22.35 31.24
C ASP A 4 9.56 -23.66 30.83
N ILE A 5 8.87 -24.80 30.75
CA ILE A 5 9.48 -26.07 30.32
C ILE A 5 8.91 -26.47 28.97
N GLU A 6 9.75 -26.43 27.93
CA GLU A 6 9.35 -26.64 26.53
C GLU A 6 9.40 -28.11 26.08
N HIS A 7 9.98 -29.02 26.88
CA HIS A 7 10.19 -30.43 26.50
C HIS A 7 9.43 -31.40 27.42
N GLU A 8 8.69 -32.33 26.81
CA GLU A 8 7.77 -33.27 27.48
C GLU A 8 8.46 -34.15 28.52
N ASP A 9 9.62 -34.72 28.20
CA ASP A 9 10.37 -35.60 29.11
C ASP A 9 10.85 -34.87 30.37
N THR A 10 11.20 -33.59 30.23
CA THR A 10 11.67 -32.77 31.36
C THR A 10 10.50 -32.38 32.28
N LEU A 11 9.32 -32.18 31.69
CA LEU A 11 8.09 -31.91 32.43
C LEU A 11 7.64 -33.15 33.20
N LEU A 12 7.72 -34.34 32.58
CA LEU A 12 7.42 -35.61 33.24
C LEU A 12 8.37 -35.87 34.41
N LEU A 13 9.68 -35.69 34.21
CA LEU A 13 10.68 -35.90 35.25
C LEU A 13 10.46 -34.95 36.44
N LYS A 14 10.21 -33.66 36.19
CA LYS A 14 9.89 -32.71 37.26
C LYS A 14 8.54 -32.99 37.92
N ALA A 15 7.53 -33.41 37.17
CA ALA A 15 6.24 -33.78 37.74
C ALA A 15 6.37 -35.00 38.66
N GLN A 16 7.15 -36.00 38.25
CA GLN A 16 7.47 -37.17 39.08
C GLN A 16 8.24 -36.77 40.34
N GLN A 17 9.17 -35.82 40.23
CA GLN A 17 9.91 -35.30 41.39
C GLN A 17 8.99 -34.54 42.36
N ILE A 18 8.16 -33.61 41.86
CA ILE A 18 7.18 -32.89 42.67
C ILE A 18 6.22 -33.85 43.35
N ILE A 19 5.77 -34.90 42.65
CA ILE A 19 4.92 -35.94 43.24
C ILE A 19 5.72 -36.68 44.31
N ALA A 20 6.94 -37.15 44.06
CA ALA A 20 7.76 -37.82 45.07
C ALA A 20 7.97 -36.95 46.32
N ASP A 21 8.20 -35.65 46.15
CA ASP A 21 8.44 -34.70 47.23
C ASP A 21 7.17 -34.34 48.03
N ASN A 22 5.97 -34.52 47.44
CA ASN A 22 4.69 -34.14 48.07
C ASN A 22 3.72 -35.32 48.28
N LYS A 23 4.11 -36.54 47.91
CA LYS A 23 3.28 -37.75 47.99
C LYS A 23 3.08 -38.19 49.43
N ASP A 24 4.12 -38.02 50.25
CA ASP A 24 4.06 -38.36 51.66
C ASP A 24 3.69 -37.09 52.45
N PRO A 25 2.59 -37.10 53.23
CA PRO A 25 2.24 -35.96 54.06
C PRO A 25 3.38 -35.67 55.04
N VAL A 26 3.58 -34.39 55.37
CA VAL A 26 4.58 -34.00 56.36
C VAL A 26 4.17 -34.58 57.71
N GLU A 27 4.88 -35.62 58.14
CA GLU A 27 4.64 -36.26 59.43
C GLU A 27 5.34 -35.45 60.52
N HIS A 28 4.58 -35.11 61.56
CA HIS A 28 5.09 -34.50 62.77
C HIS A 28 5.02 -35.54 63.88
N ILE A 29 6.18 -36.02 64.32
CA ILE A 29 6.26 -37.01 65.40
C ILE A 29 6.91 -36.34 66.60
N GLU A 30 6.24 -36.37 67.75
CA GLU A 30 6.81 -35.94 69.02
C GLU A 30 7.20 -37.18 69.82
N ILE A 31 8.48 -37.30 70.18
CA ILE A 31 8.97 -38.40 71.01
C ILE A 31 9.37 -37.88 72.39
N GLU A 32 9.02 -38.64 73.42
CA GLU A 32 9.53 -38.48 74.78
C GLU A 32 10.36 -39.72 75.15
N ALA A 33 11.64 -39.53 75.41
CA ALA A 33 12.55 -40.62 75.81
C ALA A 33 13.21 -40.35 77.16
N PRO A 34 13.50 -41.39 77.96
CA PRO A 34 14.28 -41.24 79.19
C PRO A 34 15.72 -40.84 78.84
N PHE A 35 16.31 -39.99 79.69
CA PHE A 35 17.69 -39.53 79.50
C PHE A 35 18.69 -40.69 79.62
N THR A 36 19.50 -40.93 78.58
CA THR A 36 20.62 -41.88 78.58
C THR A 36 21.89 -41.19 78.09
N SER A 37 23.07 -41.69 78.51
CA SER A 37 24.37 -41.06 78.22
C SER A 37 24.69 -40.92 76.74
N ASP A 38 24.11 -41.77 75.89
CA ASP A 38 24.36 -41.78 74.44
C ASP A 38 23.62 -40.64 73.72
N ILE A 39 22.66 -39.99 74.39
CA ILE A 39 21.84 -38.92 73.82
C ILE A 39 22.52 -37.53 73.93
N LEU A 40 23.66 -37.42 74.64
CA LEU A 40 24.44 -36.18 74.78
C LEU A 40 25.07 -35.66 73.47
N THR A 41 25.05 -36.46 72.41
CA THR A 41 25.64 -36.10 71.10
C THR A 41 24.61 -35.73 70.04
N LEU A 42 23.32 -35.81 70.36
CA LEU A 42 22.24 -35.49 69.43
C LEU A 42 22.03 -33.98 69.33
N ASP A 43 22.08 -33.45 68.11
CA ASP A 43 21.82 -32.04 67.79
C ASP A 43 20.63 -31.90 66.82
N VAL A 44 20.08 -30.69 66.76
CA VAL A 44 19.03 -30.34 65.79
C VAL A 44 19.58 -30.56 64.38
N GLY A 45 18.91 -31.42 63.62
CA GLY A 45 19.34 -31.81 62.28
C GLY A 45 20.00 -33.19 62.20
N ASP A 46 20.15 -33.93 63.29
CA ASP A 46 20.51 -35.34 63.22
C ASP A 46 19.34 -36.21 62.76
N THR A 47 19.66 -37.33 62.13
CA THR A 47 18.68 -38.33 61.67
C THR A 47 18.54 -39.41 62.73
N ILE A 48 17.30 -39.68 63.13
CA ILE A 48 16.91 -40.76 64.03
C ILE A 48 16.05 -41.75 63.25
N THR A 49 16.43 -43.02 63.25
CA THR A 49 15.60 -44.10 62.75
C THR A 49 14.58 -44.50 63.81
N ILE A 50 13.30 -44.38 63.52
CA ILE A 50 12.23 -44.90 64.38
C ILE A 50 11.80 -46.25 63.82
N ASN A 51 11.75 -47.27 64.68
CA ASN A 51 11.18 -48.57 64.37
C ASN A 51 10.18 -48.95 65.46
N ASP A 52 8.90 -48.61 65.23
CA ASP A 52 7.78 -48.94 66.10
C ASP A 52 6.78 -49.83 65.35
N SER A 53 6.76 -51.10 65.71
CA SER A 53 5.89 -52.10 65.10
C SER A 53 4.42 -52.01 65.55
N GLU A 54 4.11 -51.31 66.63
CA GLU A 54 2.74 -51.13 67.13
C GLU A 54 2.04 -49.94 66.47
N LEU A 55 2.78 -48.85 66.23
CA LEU A 55 2.29 -47.65 65.56
C LEU A 55 2.47 -47.68 64.03
N GLY A 56 3.16 -48.70 63.51
CA GLY A 56 3.43 -48.84 62.07
C GLY A 56 4.43 -47.81 61.53
N LEU A 57 5.24 -47.21 62.41
CA LEU A 57 6.24 -46.20 62.05
C LEU A 57 7.58 -46.88 61.84
N ASN A 58 8.03 -46.90 60.58
CA ASN A 58 9.34 -47.43 60.22
C ASN A 58 9.97 -46.50 59.18
N GLY A 59 10.93 -45.68 59.62
CA GLY A 59 11.55 -44.69 58.76
C GLY A 59 12.61 -43.86 59.46
N ASP A 60 13.38 -43.15 58.64
CA ASP A 60 14.38 -42.19 59.07
C ASP A 60 13.73 -40.80 59.19
N TYR A 61 13.79 -40.21 60.39
CA TYR A 61 13.22 -38.90 60.68
C TYR A 61 14.30 -37.94 61.17
N ARG A 62 14.16 -36.65 60.86
CA ARG A 62 15.15 -35.63 61.23
C ARG A 62 14.67 -34.80 62.41
N ILE A 63 15.56 -34.52 63.36
CA ILE A 63 15.25 -33.68 64.53
C ILE A 63 15.08 -32.23 64.08
N LYS A 64 13.87 -31.71 64.18
CA LYS A 64 13.55 -30.31 63.91
C LYS A 64 13.74 -29.44 65.14
N ARG A 65 13.45 -29.99 66.32
CA ARG A 65 13.61 -29.31 67.61
C ARG A 65 13.90 -30.34 68.69
N LEU A 66 14.87 -30.02 69.54
CA LEU A 66 15.28 -30.85 70.66
C LEU A 66 15.18 -30.04 71.95
N GLU A 67 14.49 -30.57 72.96
CA GLU A 67 14.40 -29.99 74.29
C GLU A 67 14.88 -31.02 75.32
N ILE A 68 16.05 -30.77 75.89
CA ILE A 68 16.69 -31.64 76.87
C ILE A 68 16.29 -31.18 78.27
N LYS A 69 15.57 -32.03 79.02
CA LYS A 69 15.28 -31.84 80.44
C LYS A 69 16.17 -32.78 81.27
N PRO A 70 16.34 -32.54 82.59
CA PRO A 70 17.25 -33.34 83.42
C PRO A 70 16.94 -34.84 83.47
N THR A 71 15.70 -35.24 83.19
CA THR A 71 15.22 -36.63 83.30
C THR A 71 14.64 -37.19 82.00
N THR A 72 14.24 -36.34 81.07
CA THR A 72 13.55 -36.71 79.82
C THR A 72 13.99 -35.81 78.68
N ILE A 73 13.87 -36.31 77.46
CA ILE A 73 14.19 -35.57 76.24
C ILE A 73 12.93 -35.56 75.38
N ARG A 74 12.58 -34.37 74.89
CA ARG A 74 11.50 -34.18 73.91
C ARG A 74 12.13 -33.81 72.57
N ALA A 75 11.82 -34.57 71.54
CA ALA A 75 12.24 -34.24 70.18
C ALA A 75 11.03 -34.17 69.25
N GLU A 76 10.95 -33.08 68.49
CA GLU A 76 10.03 -32.97 67.35
C GLU A 76 10.77 -33.44 66.10
N LEU A 77 10.24 -34.49 65.48
CA LEU A 77 10.80 -35.18 64.32
C LEU A 77 9.93 -34.92 63.09
N VAL A 78 10.58 -34.80 61.93
CA VAL A 78 9.91 -34.56 60.66
C VAL A 78 10.48 -35.46 59.57
N ASN A 79 9.63 -36.00 58.69
CA ASN A 79 10.01 -36.88 57.58
C ASN A 79 10.57 -36.14 56.35
N THR A 80 10.41 -34.83 56.27
CA THR A 80 10.84 -34.04 55.11
C THR A 80 12.32 -33.67 55.18
N ILE A 81 13.05 -34.02 54.11
CA ILE A 81 14.36 -33.45 53.77
C ILE A 81 14.11 -32.14 53.01
N ALA A 82 13.38 -31.19 53.59
CA ALA A 82 13.46 -29.83 53.09
C ALA A 82 14.83 -29.30 53.51
N LEU A 83 15.81 -29.40 52.61
CA LEU A 83 17.15 -28.89 52.85
C LEU A 83 16.99 -27.44 53.31
N LEU A 84 17.55 -27.10 54.49
CA LEU A 84 17.61 -25.74 54.98
C LEU A 84 18.11 -24.80 53.87
N SER A 85 19.02 -25.29 53.02
CA SER A 85 19.54 -24.66 51.82
C SER A 85 18.49 -24.21 50.80
N ASP A 86 17.43 -24.97 50.58
CA ASP A 86 16.40 -24.61 49.59
C ASP A 86 15.48 -23.52 50.13
N LYS A 87 15.13 -23.60 51.42
CA LYS A 87 14.47 -22.48 52.11
C LYS A 87 15.37 -21.25 52.20
N LEU A 88 16.67 -21.43 52.44
CA LEU A 88 17.64 -20.34 52.49
C LEU A 88 17.73 -19.66 51.11
N LYS A 89 17.76 -20.42 50.01
CA LYS A 89 17.72 -19.89 48.64
C LYS A 89 16.43 -19.12 48.37
N GLU A 90 15.28 -19.64 48.80
CA GLU A 90 14.01 -18.94 48.65
C GLU A 90 14.00 -17.61 49.45
N TYR A 91 14.51 -17.61 50.67
CA TYR A 91 14.70 -16.40 51.48
C TYR A 91 15.69 -15.42 50.85
N TYR A 92 16.83 -15.90 50.32
CA TYR A 92 17.79 -15.05 49.63
C TYR A 92 17.21 -14.44 48.36
N ASN A 93 16.46 -15.20 47.56
CA ASN A 93 15.74 -14.69 46.39
C ASN A 93 14.70 -13.64 46.80
N GLY A 94 14.01 -13.84 47.92
CA GLY A 94 13.07 -12.87 48.50
C GLY A 94 13.76 -11.59 49.00
N LEU A 95 14.92 -11.72 49.65
CA LEU A 95 15.72 -10.59 50.14
C LEU A 95 16.38 -9.80 49.01
N GLU A 96 16.90 -10.48 47.99
CA GLU A 96 17.46 -9.85 46.79
C GLU A 96 16.39 -9.05 46.05
N SER A 97 15.21 -9.66 45.86
CA SER A 97 14.02 -9.00 45.34
C SER A 97 13.68 -7.74 46.16
N LEU A 98 13.60 -7.82 47.49
CA LEU A 98 13.33 -6.67 48.37
C LEU A 98 14.43 -5.60 48.30
N GLY A 99 15.70 -5.99 48.21
CA GLY A 99 16.83 -5.07 48.08
C GLY A 99 16.81 -4.28 46.77
N VAL A 100 16.41 -4.92 45.67
CA VAL A 100 16.23 -4.28 44.35
C VAL A 100 14.98 -3.37 44.34
N TYR A 101 13.89 -3.78 44.99
CA TYR A 101 12.69 -2.95 45.12
C TYR A 101 12.90 -1.70 45.98
N ALA A 102 13.85 -1.72 46.93
CA ALA A 102 14.16 -0.58 47.79
C ALA A 102 14.96 0.55 47.10
N GLN A 103 15.48 0.31 45.88
CA GLN A 103 16.33 1.25 45.15
C GLN A 103 15.77 1.65 43.78
N GLY A 104 14.47 1.56 43.53
CA GLY A 104 13.90 1.93 42.23
C GLY A 104 12.43 2.33 42.30
N ALA A 105 11.89 2.80 41.18
CA ALA A 105 10.50 3.21 41.06
C ALA A 105 9.84 2.60 39.82
N THR A 106 8.54 2.26 39.95
CA THR A 106 7.72 1.90 38.80
C THR A 106 7.32 3.17 38.07
N ASN A 107 7.81 3.32 36.85
CA ASN A 107 7.50 4.40 35.94
C ASN A 107 6.36 3.97 35.02
N LEU A 108 5.39 4.87 34.86
CA LEU A 108 4.24 4.74 33.97
C LEU A 108 4.32 5.87 32.96
N TYR A 109 4.37 5.54 31.68
CA TYR A 109 4.39 6.53 30.62
C TYR A 109 3.68 6.00 29.38
N SER A 110 3.32 6.90 28.47
CA SER A 110 2.73 6.53 27.19
C SER A 110 3.34 7.33 26.06
N VAL A 111 3.38 6.70 24.89
CA VAL A 111 3.80 7.32 23.63
C VAL A 111 2.66 7.14 22.64
N GLN A 112 2.31 8.21 21.94
CA GLN A 112 1.17 8.22 21.03
C GLN A 112 1.60 8.91 19.74
N ASP A 113 1.12 8.38 18.61
CA ASP A 113 1.34 9.01 17.31
C ASP A 113 0.18 8.69 16.38
N SER A 114 0.00 9.53 15.36
CA SER A 114 -1.01 9.31 14.34
C SER A 114 -0.57 9.86 13.00
N ASP A 115 -0.72 9.06 11.95
CA ASP A 115 -0.46 9.50 10.59
C ASP A 115 -1.33 8.74 9.58
N ASN A 116 -1.36 9.25 8.35
CA ASN A 116 -1.80 8.47 7.20
C ASN A 116 -0.68 7.50 6.79
N ALA A 117 -1.04 6.26 6.52
CA ALA A 117 -0.13 5.21 6.11
C ALA A 117 -0.73 4.44 4.92
N ASP A 118 0.15 3.78 4.18
CA ASP A 118 -0.18 2.87 3.09
C ASP A 118 0.74 1.63 3.16
N PRO A 119 0.51 0.60 2.33
CA PRO A 119 1.33 -0.63 2.38
C PRO A 119 2.84 -0.40 2.20
N ASP A 120 3.23 0.63 1.44
CA ASP A 120 4.62 0.99 1.16
C ASP A 120 5.19 2.01 2.18
N HIS A 121 4.31 2.78 2.84
CA HIS A 121 4.66 3.79 3.86
C HIS A 121 3.94 3.50 5.18
N PRO A 122 4.44 2.54 6.00
CA PRO A 122 3.85 2.19 7.28
C PRO A 122 4.10 3.26 8.36
N LEU A 123 3.27 3.26 9.40
CA LEU A 123 3.51 4.10 10.58
C LEU A 123 4.56 3.42 11.47
N GLU A 124 5.70 4.09 11.67
CA GLU A 124 6.78 3.64 12.56
C GLU A 124 6.80 4.41 13.88
N LEU A 125 6.38 3.78 14.97
CA LEU A 125 6.47 4.34 16.30
C LEU A 125 7.80 3.96 16.96
N LYS A 126 8.68 4.94 17.14
CA LYS A 126 9.97 4.77 17.83
C LYS A 126 9.83 5.07 19.30
N ILE A 127 10.10 4.08 20.14
CA ILE A 127 9.95 4.13 21.58
C ILE A 127 11.29 3.84 22.26
N TYR A 128 11.57 4.52 23.35
CA TYR A 128 12.80 4.33 24.11
C TYR A 128 12.49 3.80 25.51
N VAL A 129 13.16 2.71 25.88
CA VAL A 129 13.16 2.17 27.25
C VAL A 129 14.54 2.44 27.84
N PRO A 130 14.66 3.19 28.95
CA PRO A 130 15.96 3.49 29.54
C PRO A 130 16.76 2.21 29.88
N PRO A 131 18.08 2.19 29.68
CA PRO A 131 18.92 1.04 30.00
C PRO A 131 18.98 0.71 31.50
N GLU A 132 18.60 1.66 32.37
CA GLU A 132 18.45 1.47 33.82
C GLU A 132 17.17 0.70 34.20
N ALA A 133 16.33 0.34 33.22
CA ALA A 133 15.18 -0.50 33.44
C ALA A 133 15.60 -1.92 33.81
N ILE A 134 15.36 -2.30 35.07
CA ILE A 134 15.61 -3.67 35.56
C ILE A 134 14.50 -4.61 35.08
N LYS A 135 13.26 -4.12 35.02
CA LYS A 135 12.09 -4.94 34.68
C LYS A 135 11.08 -4.18 33.87
N ILE A 136 10.72 -4.72 32.71
CA ILE A 136 9.58 -4.26 31.90
C ILE A 136 8.39 -5.09 32.36
N ASN A 137 7.46 -4.49 33.11
CA ASN A 137 6.33 -5.23 33.68
C ASN A 137 5.23 -5.44 32.65
N ARG A 138 4.85 -4.37 31.95
CA ARG A 138 3.78 -4.36 30.95
C ARG A 138 4.03 -3.31 29.89
N VAL A 139 3.81 -3.69 28.63
CA VAL A 139 3.71 -2.77 27.49
C VAL A 139 2.48 -3.15 26.68
N LYS A 140 1.55 -2.20 26.55
CA LYS A 140 0.27 -2.40 25.87
C LYS A 140 0.11 -1.43 24.70
N LEU A 141 -0.34 -1.94 23.56
CA LEU A 141 -0.65 -1.17 22.36
C LEU A 141 -2.18 -1.04 22.19
N ASN A 142 -2.62 0.20 22.01
CA ASN A 142 -3.94 0.53 21.47
C ASN A 142 -3.78 1.01 20.04
N LEU A 143 -4.63 0.51 19.16
CA LEU A 143 -4.62 0.81 17.73
C LEU A 143 -6.03 1.18 17.29
N VAL A 144 -6.16 2.32 16.63
CA VAL A 144 -7.38 2.74 15.95
C VAL A 144 -7.06 2.94 14.48
N VAL A 145 -7.81 2.26 13.62
CA VAL A 145 -7.74 2.41 12.17
C VAL A 145 -8.93 3.26 11.73
N GLY A 146 -8.67 4.30 10.95
CA GLY A 146 -9.69 5.21 10.42
C GLY A 146 -9.46 5.51 8.94
N PRO A 147 -10.36 6.28 8.32
CA PRO A 147 -10.27 6.61 6.91
C PRO A 147 -9.05 7.48 6.60
N PHE A 148 -8.40 7.22 5.47
CA PHE A 148 -7.28 8.03 4.99
C PHE A 148 -7.73 9.48 4.75
N ARG A 149 -6.87 10.46 5.07
CA ARG A 149 -7.19 11.89 4.94
C ARG A 149 -6.24 12.60 3.97
N ALA A 150 -6.71 13.02 2.81
CA ALA A 150 -5.97 13.94 1.95
C ALA A 150 -6.23 15.40 2.37
N TYR A 151 -5.18 16.22 2.35
CA TYR A 151 -5.23 17.65 2.72
C TYR A 151 -5.40 18.59 1.51
N SER A 152 -5.42 18.03 0.30
CA SER A 152 -5.56 18.77 -0.95
C SER A 152 -6.14 17.89 -2.04
N LYS A 153 -6.96 18.49 -2.91
CA LYS A 153 -7.44 17.85 -4.14
C LYS A 153 -6.96 18.63 -5.35
N ALA A 154 -6.43 17.92 -6.34
CA ALA A 154 -6.13 18.52 -7.64
C ALA A 154 -7.45 18.86 -8.35
N VAL A 155 -7.63 20.11 -8.77
CA VAL A 155 -8.77 20.51 -9.59
C VAL A 155 -8.52 20.02 -11.02
N LEU A 156 -9.47 19.23 -11.56
CA LEU A 156 -9.43 18.73 -12.92
C LEU A 156 -9.34 19.93 -13.89
N GLY A 157 -8.23 20.03 -14.62
CA GLY A 157 -8.06 21.04 -15.65
C GLY A 157 -9.10 20.83 -16.75
N GLY A 158 -9.91 21.86 -17.01
CA GLY A 158 -10.91 21.81 -18.08
C GLY A 158 -10.25 21.44 -19.40
N GLY A 159 -10.62 20.30 -19.97
CA GLY A 159 -10.10 19.86 -21.25
C GLY A 159 -10.37 20.93 -22.31
N ALA A 160 -9.31 21.39 -22.98
CA ALA A 160 -9.46 22.28 -24.14
C ALA A 160 -10.24 21.51 -25.22
N VAL A 161 -11.46 21.96 -25.53
CA VAL A 161 -12.17 21.51 -26.72
C VAL A 161 -11.51 22.19 -27.91
N ILE A 162 -10.67 21.44 -28.62
CA ILE A 162 -10.09 21.90 -29.87
C ILE A 162 -11.10 21.59 -30.98
N GLY A 163 -11.80 22.62 -31.44
CA GLY A 163 -12.56 22.55 -32.68
C GLY A 163 -11.60 22.51 -33.86
N THR A 164 -11.47 21.37 -34.52
CA THR A 164 -10.93 21.34 -35.88
C THR A 164 -12.06 21.68 -36.84
N SER A 165 -11.81 22.60 -37.77
CA SER A 165 -12.73 22.85 -38.87
C SER A 165 -12.51 21.78 -39.93
N GLU A 166 -13.54 20.99 -40.22
CA GLU A 166 -13.54 20.04 -41.33
C GLU A 166 -13.29 20.80 -42.65
N ALA A 167 -12.20 20.46 -43.36
CA ALA A 167 -12.09 20.86 -44.76
C ALA A 167 -13.03 19.97 -45.59
N SER A 168 -14.07 20.60 -46.14
CA SER A 168 -14.85 20.00 -47.21
C SER A 168 -14.11 20.23 -48.53
N ALA A 169 -14.16 19.25 -49.44
CA ALA A 169 -13.69 19.44 -50.81
C ALA A 169 -14.34 20.70 -51.40
N ALA A 170 -13.53 21.69 -51.78
CA ALA A 170 -14.04 22.93 -52.34
C ALA A 170 -14.27 22.73 -53.83
N ASN A 171 -15.53 22.79 -54.25
CA ASN A 171 -15.91 22.80 -55.65
C ASN A 171 -15.92 24.26 -56.12
N THR A 172 -15.03 24.61 -57.05
CA THR A 172 -15.03 25.93 -57.68
C THR A 172 -15.42 25.77 -59.14
N SER A 173 -16.42 26.52 -59.59
CA SER A 173 -16.88 26.47 -60.98
C SER A 173 -17.04 27.86 -61.57
N VAL A 174 -16.70 27.99 -62.85
CA VAL A 174 -16.99 29.18 -63.66
C VAL A 174 -17.81 28.76 -64.88
N SER A 175 -18.87 29.51 -65.16
CA SER A 175 -19.77 29.23 -66.29
C SER A 175 -19.94 30.47 -67.15
N THR A 176 -20.03 30.26 -68.46
CA THR A 176 -20.45 31.26 -69.44
C THR A 176 -21.72 30.81 -70.12
N ALA A 177 -22.69 31.70 -70.22
CA ALA A 177 -23.86 31.54 -71.09
C ALA A 177 -23.50 31.86 -72.55
N ALA A 178 -24.31 31.37 -73.48
CA ALA A 178 -24.12 31.39 -74.92
C ALA A 178 -23.84 32.82 -75.40
N SER A 179 -22.55 33.10 -75.48
CA SER A 179 -21.96 34.36 -75.88
C SER A 179 -20.75 34.02 -76.73
N GLU A 180 -20.30 34.96 -77.56
CA GLU A 180 -19.11 34.81 -78.42
C GLU A 180 -17.79 34.67 -77.64
N SER A 181 -17.87 34.42 -76.33
CA SER A 181 -16.75 34.37 -75.39
C SER A 181 -15.86 33.17 -75.69
N LYS A 182 -14.67 33.48 -76.22
CA LYS A 182 -13.69 32.50 -76.74
C LYS A 182 -12.85 31.80 -75.66
N SER A 183 -13.05 32.11 -74.38
CA SER A 183 -12.23 31.55 -73.29
C SER A 183 -12.89 31.56 -71.92
N LEU A 184 -12.70 30.50 -71.13
CA LEU A 184 -12.88 30.50 -69.67
C LEU A 184 -11.53 30.45 -68.98
N SER A 185 -11.41 31.15 -67.86
CA SER A 185 -10.24 31.07 -66.98
C SER A 185 -10.72 30.88 -65.55
N LEU A 186 -10.15 29.91 -64.84
CA LEU A 186 -10.40 29.69 -63.43
C LEU A 186 -9.08 29.51 -62.68
N THR A 187 -8.87 30.31 -61.63
CA THR A 187 -7.72 30.16 -60.74
C THR A 187 -8.18 29.55 -59.42
N ILE A 188 -7.49 28.49 -59.00
CA ILE A 188 -7.69 27.78 -57.73
C ILE A 188 -6.41 27.86 -56.89
N HIS A 189 -6.56 27.86 -55.58
CA HIS A 189 -5.48 28.00 -54.60
C HIS A 189 -5.43 26.79 -53.66
N ASP A 190 -4.28 26.62 -52.99
CA ASP A 190 -4.01 25.63 -51.95
C ASP A 190 -4.29 24.18 -52.40
N ILE A 191 -3.83 23.84 -53.60
CA ILE A 191 -4.03 22.52 -54.22
C ILE A 191 -2.74 21.71 -54.23
N SER A 192 -2.89 20.39 -54.07
CA SER A 192 -1.81 19.42 -54.33
C SER A 192 -2.20 18.48 -55.49
N GLU A 193 -3.44 18.02 -55.49
CA GLU A 193 -4.07 17.29 -56.59
C GLU A 193 -5.42 17.93 -56.93
N TYR A 194 -5.78 17.89 -58.21
CA TYR A 194 -7.11 18.36 -58.62
C TYR A 194 -7.65 17.62 -59.83
N TYR A 195 -8.98 17.58 -59.91
CA TYR A 195 -9.73 17.13 -61.07
C TYR A 195 -10.40 18.34 -61.71
N ALA A 196 -10.09 18.58 -62.98
CA ALA A 196 -10.84 19.53 -63.77
C ALA A 196 -11.81 18.78 -64.69
N GLU A 197 -13.06 19.22 -64.67
CA GLU A 197 -14.11 18.77 -65.54
C GLU A 197 -14.63 19.95 -66.36
N LEU A 198 -14.51 19.82 -67.67
CA LEU A 198 -15.11 20.75 -68.61
C LEU A 198 -16.44 20.18 -69.09
N VAL A 199 -17.52 20.92 -68.86
CA VAL A 199 -18.85 20.61 -69.38
C VAL A 199 -19.22 21.64 -70.44
N ILE A 200 -19.52 21.17 -71.64
CA ILE A 200 -19.98 22.01 -72.76
C ILE A 200 -21.38 21.56 -73.12
N VAL A 201 -22.29 22.53 -73.24
CA VAL A 201 -23.64 22.29 -73.72
C VAL A 201 -23.83 22.99 -75.05
N ASN A 202 -24.11 22.20 -76.08
CA ASN A 202 -24.40 22.72 -77.42
C ASN A 202 -25.91 22.87 -77.59
N HIS A 203 -26.36 24.08 -77.94
CA HIS A 203 -27.77 24.42 -78.15
C HIS A 203 -28.17 24.47 -79.63
N TRP A 204 -27.33 23.99 -80.54
CA TRP A 204 -27.51 24.13 -81.98
C TRP A 204 -27.62 22.81 -82.74
N THR A 205 -28.32 22.87 -83.87
CA THR A 205 -28.71 21.71 -84.69
C THR A 205 -27.74 21.39 -85.84
N ASN A 206 -26.55 22.01 -85.86
CA ASN A 206 -25.56 21.82 -86.93
C ASN A 206 -24.34 21.07 -86.40
N SER A 207 -23.72 20.27 -87.28
CA SER A 207 -22.49 19.57 -86.95
C SER A 207 -21.30 20.51 -87.07
N TYR A 208 -20.46 20.54 -86.04
CA TYR A 208 -19.26 21.36 -85.99
C TYR A 208 -18.10 20.55 -85.41
N THR A 209 -16.91 20.80 -85.94
CA THR A 209 -15.65 20.34 -85.35
C THR A 209 -15.04 21.53 -84.62
N ASN A 210 -14.77 21.38 -83.33
CA ASN A 210 -14.07 22.39 -82.55
C ASN A 210 -12.84 21.77 -81.90
N ASP A 211 -11.75 22.52 -81.93
CA ASP A 211 -10.56 22.21 -81.15
C ASP A 211 -10.73 22.82 -79.77
N ILE A 212 -10.74 21.96 -78.75
CA ILE A 212 -10.77 22.40 -77.36
C ILE A 212 -9.34 22.34 -76.85
N THR A 213 -8.78 23.48 -76.47
CA THR A 213 -7.46 23.54 -75.82
C THR A 213 -7.63 23.93 -74.36
N ILE A 214 -7.13 23.08 -73.48
CA ILE A 214 -7.10 23.32 -72.03
C ILE A 214 -5.64 23.43 -71.63
N THR A 215 -5.27 24.55 -71.04
CA THR A 215 -3.90 24.83 -70.60
C THR A 215 -3.92 25.16 -69.12
N ASP A 216 -3.00 24.56 -68.36
CA ASP A 216 -2.74 25.00 -67.00
C ASP A 216 -1.55 25.99 -66.94
N SER A 217 -1.47 26.74 -65.84
CA SER A 217 -0.37 27.68 -65.57
C SER A 217 1.00 27.02 -65.34
N GLU A 218 1.09 25.69 -65.34
CA GLU A 218 2.34 24.93 -65.31
C GLU A 218 2.82 24.53 -66.72
N GLY A 219 2.03 24.84 -67.75
CA GLY A 219 2.35 24.60 -69.16
C GLY A 219 1.88 23.24 -69.67
N TYR A 220 1.05 22.52 -68.91
CA TYR A 220 0.39 21.33 -69.41
C TYR A 220 -0.78 21.74 -70.30
N SER A 221 -0.71 21.35 -71.57
CA SER A 221 -1.76 21.62 -72.56
C SER A 221 -2.31 20.31 -73.11
N ALA A 222 -3.63 20.16 -73.14
CA ALA A 222 -4.29 19.09 -73.86
C ALA A 222 -5.24 19.70 -74.90
N THR A 223 -5.04 19.31 -76.16
CA THR A 223 -5.97 19.61 -77.25
C THR A 223 -6.69 18.34 -77.65
N THR A 224 -8.00 18.41 -77.84
CA THR A 224 -8.77 17.29 -78.37
C THR A 224 -9.78 17.81 -79.38
N ASP A 225 -9.83 17.15 -80.53
CA ASP A 225 -10.76 17.45 -81.59
C ASP A 225 -12.11 16.80 -81.23
N HIS A 226 -13.14 17.62 -81.05
CA HIS A 226 -14.47 17.13 -80.76
C HIS A 226 -15.38 17.36 -81.96
N ASN A 227 -15.79 16.25 -82.59
CA ASN A 227 -16.84 16.26 -83.60
C ASN A 227 -18.20 16.19 -82.89
N PHE A 228 -18.95 17.29 -82.97
CA PHE A 228 -20.32 17.35 -82.47
C PHE A 228 -21.27 16.94 -83.62
N GLU A 229 -21.75 15.70 -83.64
CA GLU A 229 -22.74 15.22 -84.62
C GLU A 229 -24.17 15.41 -84.06
N SER A 230 -25.06 16.05 -84.82
CA SER A 230 -26.33 16.58 -84.29
C SER A 230 -27.50 15.61 -84.36
N HIS A 231 -28.27 15.50 -83.27
CA HIS A 231 -29.75 15.42 -83.20
C HIS A 231 -30.25 15.71 -81.75
N GLY A 232 -30.11 16.96 -81.27
CA GLY A 232 -30.63 17.40 -79.95
C GLY A 232 -29.63 18.17 -79.08
N SER A 233 -30.07 18.68 -77.91
CA SER A 233 -29.18 19.27 -76.90
C SER A 233 -28.33 18.16 -76.27
N TYR A 234 -27.02 18.18 -76.51
CA TYR A 234 -26.08 17.25 -75.89
C TYR A 234 -25.20 17.96 -74.88
N VAL A 235 -24.98 17.29 -73.75
CA VAL A 235 -24.00 17.67 -72.73
C VAL A 235 -22.76 16.83 -72.97
N TYR A 236 -21.63 17.47 -73.28
CA TYR A 236 -20.34 16.80 -73.34
C TYR A 236 -19.58 17.09 -72.04
N SER A 237 -18.97 16.06 -71.45
CA SER A 237 -18.10 16.21 -70.28
C SER A 237 -16.74 15.59 -70.56
N TRP A 238 -15.69 16.31 -70.20
CA TRP A 238 -14.32 15.85 -70.25
C TRP A 238 -13.70 16.02 -68.88
N LYS A 239 -13.25 14.92 -68.28
CA LYS A 239 -12.60 14.92 -66.96
C LYS A 239 -11.13 14.58 -67.15
N ARG A 240 -10.24 15.34 -66.50
CA ARG A 240 -8.84 14.94 -66.33
C ARG A 240 -8.33 15.27 -64.94
N GLN A 241 -7.48 14.39 -64.44
CA GLN A 241 -6.70 14.60 -63.24
C GLN A 241 -5.41 15.33 -63.63
N PHE A 242 -5.06 16.32 -62.81
CA PHE A 242 -3.82 17.07 -62.91
C PHE A 242 -3.16 17.06 -61.53
N SER A 243 -1.83 17.14 -61.52
CA SER A 243 -1.05 17.26 -60.30
C SER A 243 -0.25 18.55 -60.39
N SER A 244 -0.34 19.39 -59.36
CA SER A 244 0.36 20.68 -59.31
C SER A 244 1.45 20.61 -58.25
N ARG A 245 2.58 21.26 -58.52
CA ARG A 245 3.60 21.50 -57.48
C ARG A 245 3.50 22.91 -56.89
N LYS A 246 2.63 23.74 -57.44
CA LYS A 246 2.35 25.09 -56.98
C LYS A 246 1.10 25.12 -56.10
N ASN A 247 1.12 26.04 -55.13
CA ASN A 247 -0.03 26.36 -54.27
C ASN A 247 -1.17 27.08 -55.01
N SER A 248 -1.06 27.29 -56.32
CA SER A 248 -2.14 27.86 -57.14
C SER A 248 -1.97 27.45 -58.59
N VAL A 249 -3.08 27.12 -59.25
CA VAL A 249 -3.12 26.85 -60.69
C VAL A 249 -4.23 27.64 -61.35
N THR A 250 -3.93 28.23 -62.49
CA THR A 250 -4.93 28.79 -63.41
C THR A 250 -5.17 27.79 -64.53
N ILE A 251 -6.43 27.49 -64.82
CA ILE A 251 -6.86 26.66 -65.95
C ILE A 251 -7.56 27.56 -66.95
N ASP A 252 -7.02 27.60 -68.15
CA ASP A 252 -7.58 28.32 -69.28
C ASP A 252 -8.15 27.33 -70.30
N VAL A 253 -9.39 27.56 -70.73
CA VAL A 253 -10.07 26.78 -71.74
C VAL A 253 -10.37 27.69 -72.91
N GLN A 254 -9.91 27.32 -74.11
CA GLN A 254 -10.14 28.08 -75.34
C GLN A 254 -10.87 27.22 -76.39
N LEU A 255 -11.83 27.86 -77.08
CA LEU A 255 -12.67 27.25 -78.10
C LEU A 255 -12.61 28.03 -79.42
N SER A 256 -12.83 27.32 -80.53
CA SER A 256 -12.95 27.90 -81.88
C SER A 256 -14.37 28.43 -82.15
N ASP A 257 -14.50 29.38 -83.09
CA ASP A 257 -15.60 30.34 -83.35
C ASP A 257 -17.07 29.83 -83.35
N ILE A 258 -17.64 29.43 -82.20
CA ILE A 258 -19.08 29.08 -82.10
C ILE A 258 -19.67 29.47 -80.73
N PRO A 259 -20.88 30.06 -80.67
CA PRO A 259 -21.58 30.34 -79.41
C PRO A 259 -22.03 29.04 -78.72
N MET A 260 -21.50 28.76 -77.53
CA MET A 260 -21.87 27.61 -76.69
C MET A 260 -21.88 27.97 -75.20
N ASP A 261 -22.65 27.21 -74.40
CA ASP A 261 -22.59 27.30 -72.95
C ASP A 261 -21.42 26.43 -72.47
N MET A 262 -20.61 26.99 -71.57
CA MET A 262 -19.45 26.28 -71.05
C MET A 262 -19.42 26.43 -69.53
N THR A 263 -19.19 25.33 -68.83
CA THR A 263 -18.93 25.32 -67.40
C THR A 263 -17.65 24.55 -67.14
N LEU A 264 -16.67 25.23 -66.55
CA LEU A 264 -15.47 24.60 -66.02
C LEU A 264 -15.69 24.39 -64.52
N LEU A 265 -15.73 23.13 -64.09
CA LEU A 265 -15.75 22.73 -62.70
C LEU A 265 -14.37 22.20 -62.32
N VAL A 266 -13.81 22.70 -61.23
CA VAL A 266 -12.60 22.13 -60.64
C VAL A 266 -12.90 21.68 -59.22
N VAL A 267 -12.58 20.42 -58.96
CA VAL A 267 -12.63 19.79 -57.64
C VAL A 267 -11.20 19.56 -57.20
N HIS A 268 -10.82 20.16 -56.09
CA HIS A 268 -9.48 19.98 -55.52
C HIS A 268 -9.55 19.50 -54.08
N ASP A 269 -8.53 18.78 -53.65
CA ASP A 269 -8.28 18.55 -52.24
C ASP A 269 -7.46 19.72 -51.68
N GLY A 270 -8.08 20.52 -50.81
CA GLY A 270 -7.34 21.49 -50.03
C GLY A 270 -6.63 20.76 -48.90
N THR A 271 -5.30 20.65 -48.94
CA THR A 271 -4.54 20.27 -47.74
C THR A 271 -4.34 21.51 -46.89
N HIS A 272 -4.84 21.52 -45.65
CA HIS A 272 -4.50 22.56 -44.68
C HIS A 272 -3.87 21.95 -43.43
N THR A 273 -3.06 22.74 -42.73
CA THR A 273 -2.47 22.39 -41.45
C THR A 273 -3.16 23.16 -40.34
N HIS A 274 -3.27 22.53 -39.16
CA HIS A 274 -3.67 23.21 -37.94
C HIS A 274 -2.45 23.36 -37.03
N ASP A 275 -2.09 24.61 -36.73
CA ASP A 275 -1.17 24.90 -35.63
C ASP A 275 -2.00 25.09 -34.36
N ILE A 276 -1.93 24.11 -33.47
CA ILE A 276 -2.59 24.16 -32.16
C ILE A 276 -1.51 24.49 -31.14
N THR A 277 -1.60 25.68 -30.54
CA THR A 277 -0.77 26.07 -29.40
C THR A 277 -1.66 26.16 -28.17
N LEU A 278 -1.51 25.23 -27.23
CA LEU A 278 -2.11 25.36 -25.90
C LEU A 278 -1.18 26.23 -25.05
N PRO A 279 -1.67 27.33 -24.45
CA PRO A 279 -0.91 28.10 -23.48
C PRO A 279 -0.54 27.25 -22.26
N ASP A 280 0.55 27.61 -21.59
CA ASP A 280 0.86 27.12 -20.25
C ASP A 280 -0.33 27.42 -19.33
N HIS A 281 -0.77 26.41 -18.57
CA HIS A 281 -1.85 26.54 -17.60
C HIS A 281 -1.41 26.00 -16.24
N THR A 282 -2.10 26.45 -15.21
CA THR A 282 -1.85 26.06 -13.81
C THR A 282 -3.04 25.26 -13.28
N HIS A 283 -2.76 24.29 -12.42
CA HIS A 283 -3.78 23.65 -11.61
C HIS A 283 -3.87 24.36 -10.27
N ASP A 284 -5.05 24.83 -9.91
CA ASP A 284 -5.32 25.27 -8.55
C ASP A 284 -5.38 24.05 -7.62
N ILE A 285 -4.80 24.19 -6.43
CA ILE A 285 -4.90 23.21 -5.35
C ILE A 285 -6.07 23.62 -4.47
N ASP A 286 -7.10 22.77 -4.39
CA ASP A 286 -8.20 22.97 -3.46
C ASP A 286 -7.82 22.38 -2.09
N PHE A 287 -7.72 23.24 -1.07
CA PHE A 287 -7.35 22.84 0.28
C PHE A 287 -8.61 22.39 1.04
N GLY A 288 -8.57 21.16 1.54
CA GLY A 288 -9.69 20.57 2.26
C GLY A 288 -9.30 19.24 2.90
N ILE A 289 -10.14 18.74 3.80
CA ILE A 289 -10.00 17.38 4.32
C ILE A 289 -10.90 16.47 3.51
N TYR A 290 -10.29 15.57 2.75
CA TYR A 290 -10.99 14.56 1.96
C TYR A 290 -10.70 13.20 2.57
N GLU A 291 -11.75 12.48 2.92
CA GLU A 291 -11.63 11.18 3.55
C GLU A 291 -11.93 10.09 2.52
N ILE A 292 -11.05 9.10 2.43
CA ILE A 292 -11.28 7.87 1.67
C ILE A 292 -11.53 6.79 2.71
N ASP A 293 -12.76 6.29 2.71
CA ASP A 293 -13.14 5.19 3.58
C ASP A 293 -12.71 3.86 2.94
N THR A 294 -11.75 3.21 3.57
CA THR A 294 -11.24 1.90 3.19
C THR A 294 -11.41 0.97 4.37
N GLU A 295 -11.84 -0.27 4.13
CA GLU A 295 -11.83 -1.34 5.14
C GLU A 295 -10.41 -1.91 5.33
N ALA A 296 -9.43 -1.02 5.56
CA ALA A 296 -8.05 -1.40 5.72
C ALA A 296 -7.83 -2.15 7.03
N THR A 297 -7.03 -3.21 6.96
CA THR A 297 -6.53 -3.94 8.12
C THR A 297 -5.05 -3.64 8.33
N VAL A 298 -4.53 -3.79 9.54
CA VAL A 298 -3.16 -3.41 9.91
C VAL A 298 -2.40 -4.62 10.43
N ASP A 299 -1.23 -4.84 9.86
CA ASP A 299 -0.22 -5.76 10.37
C ASP A 299 0.67 -5.04 11.38
N ILE A 300 0.90 -5.69 12.53
CA ILE A 300 1.62 -5.15 13.68
C ILE A 300 2.89 -5.95 13.86
N ALA A 301 4.04 -5.28 13.73
CA ALA A 301 5.35 -5.84 14.00
C ALA A 301 6.09 -5.01 15.05
N VAL A 302 6.85 -5.68 15.93
CA VAL A 302 7.68 -5.05 16.95
C VAL A 302 9.11 -5.54 16.77
N ASN A 303 10.04 -4.62 16.57
CA ASN A 303 11.45 -4.92 16.27
C ASN A 303 11.61 -5.93 15.12
N GLY A 304 10.76 -5.80 14.08
CA GLY A 304 10.73 -6.69 12.93
C GLY A 304 10.04 -8.04 13.15
N THR A 305 9.61 -8.37 14.37
CA THR A 305 8.86 -9.60 14.66
C THR A 305 7.36 -9.33 14.54
N VAL A 306 6.66 -10.13 13.71
CA VAL A 306 5.22 -10.03 13.53
C VAL A 306 4.50 -10.47 14.81
N VAL A 307 3.70 -9.56 15.37
CA VAL A 307 2.89 -9.81 16.58
C VAL A 307 1.48 -10.21 16.20
N LYS A 308 0.90 -9.54 15.21
CA LYS A 308 -0.48 -9.77 14.75
C LYS A 308 -0.62 -9.30 13.30
N GLN A 309 -1.47 -9.96 12.54
CA GLN A 309 -1.80 -9.57 11.16
C GLN A 309 -3.31 -9.32 11.02
N GLY A 310 -3.68 -8.47 10.08
CA GLY A 310 -5.07 -8.21 9.71
C GLY A 310 -5.90 -7.59 10.83
N SER A 311 -5.32 -6.72 11.67
CA SER A 311 -6.06 -6.04 12.73
C SER A 311 -6.95 -4.92 12.18
N THR A 312 -8.21 -4.85 12.61
CA THR A 312 -9.10 -3.69 12.36
C THR A 312 -9.04 -2.65 13.48
N GLY A 313 -8.19 -2.87 14.48
CA GLY A 313 -8.08 -2.09 15.71
C GLY A 313 -7.76 -2.98 16.91
N GLU A 314 -7.09 -2.42 17.91
CA GLU A 314 -6.68 -3.14 19.12
C GLU A 314 -6.94 -2.30 20.37
N THR A 315 -7.30 -2.99 21.44
CA THR A 315 -7.35 -2.42 22.78
C THR A 315 -6.55 -3.32 23.71
N ASP A 316 -5.58 -2.75 24.41
CA ASP A 316 -4.72 -3.41 25.38
C ASP A 316 -3.95 -4.62 24.82
N LEU A 317 -3.52 -4.58 23.55
CA LEU A 317 -2.69 -5.64 22.96
C LEU A 317 -1.35 -5.70 23.70
N ASP A 318 -1.07 -6.83 24.35
CA ASP A 318 0.17 -7.03 25.10
C ASP A 318 1.33 -7.31 24.15
N ILE A 319 2.31 -6.40 24.14
CA ILE A 319 3.53 -6.50 23.34
C ILE A 319 4.78 -6.61 24.22
N THR A 320 4.63 -6.83 25.52
CA THR A 320 5.71 -6.78 26.52
C THR A 320 6.90 -7.66 26.13
N GLN A 321 6.64 -8.87 25.64
CA GLN A 321 7.69 -9.84 25.31
C GLN A 321 8.56 -9.45 24.11
N TYR A 322 8.13 -8.48 23.30
CA TYR A 322 8.87 -8.03 22.11
C TYR A 322 9.67 -6.75 22.37
N ILE A 323 9.56 -6.18 23.58
CA ILE A 323 10.22 -4.93 23.96
C ILE A 323 11.49 -5.22 24.74
N THR A 324 12.55 -4.51 24.38
CA THR A 324 13.88 -4.57 25.01
C THR A 324 14.27 -3.21 25.58
N THR A 325 15.36 -3.16 26.33
CA THR A 325 15.96 -1.88 26.74
C THR A 325 16.62 -1.20 25.53
N GLY A 326 16.62 0.14 25.52
CA GLY A 326 17.04 0.95 24.39
C GLY A 326 15.90 1.30 23.43
N TRP A 327 16.25 1.52 22.16
CA TRP A 327 15.30 1.86 21.11
C TRP A 327 14.56 0.62 20.63
N ASN A 328 13.24 0.72 20.55
CA ASN A 328 12.38 -0.27 19.90
C ASN A 328 11.52 0.42 18.85
N THR A 329 11.19 -0.32 17.80
CA THR A 329 10.35 0.17 16.70
C THR A 329 9.10 -0.69 16.62
N ILE A 330 7.93 -0.05 16.65
CA ILE A 330 6.65 -0.67 16.36
C ILE A 330 6.23 -0.22 14.98
N THR A 331 6.08 -1.16 14.05
CA THR A 331 5.70 -0.91 12.67
C THR A 331 4.26 -1.34 12.47
N LEU A 332 3.44 -0.42 11.98
CA LEU A 332 2.02 -0.61 11.71
C LEU A 332 1.78 -0.43 10.22
N THR A 333 1.60 -1.55 9.51
CA THR A 333 1.48 -1.58 8.05
C THR A 333 0.03 -1.85 7.67
N PRO A 334 -0.69 -0.88 7.09
CA PRO A 334 -2.06 -1.11 6.64
C PRO A 334 -2.08 -1.86 5.30
N SER A 335 -3.19 -2.55 5.02
CA SER A 335 -3.42 -3.27 3.76
C SER A 335 -3.81 -2.36 2.59
N ASP A 336 -4.24 -1.13 2.89
CA ASP A 336 -4.61 -0.08 1.94
C ASP A 336 -4.41 1.31 2.61
N LEU A 337 -4.71 2.40 1.93
CA LEU A 337 -4.66 3.77 2.46
C LEU A 337 -5.50 3.91 3.73
N ALA A 338 -4.86 4.11 4.87
CA ALA A 338 -5.55 4.25 6.15
C ALA A 338 -4.96 5.37 6.99
N ARG A 339 -5.75 5.93 7.90
CA ARG A 339 -5.22 6.73 9.00
C ARG A 339 -5.07 5.86 10.24
N ILE A 340 -3.85 5.77 10.75
CA ILE A 340 -3.52 4.96 11.91
C ILE A 340 -3.33 5.90 13.11
N GLN A 341 -3.92 5.55 14.25
CA GLN A 341 -3.65 6.18 15.54
C GLN A 341 -3.21 5.11 16.52
N ALA A 342 -2.01 5.26 17.06
CA ALA A 342 -1.40 4.29 17.95
C ALA A 342 -1.10 4.94 19.30
N SER A 343 -1.31 4.19 20.37
CA SER A 343 -0.96 4.60 21.73
C SER A 343 -0.36 3.41 22.47
N VAL A 344 0.86 3.58 22.96
CA VAL A 344 1.59 2.55 23.70
C VAL A 344 1.75 2.97 25.13
N PHE A 345 1.33 2.12 26.05
CA PHE A 345 1.43 2.32 27.49
C PHE A 345 2.52 1.43 28.07
N PHE A 346 3.35 2.02 28.93
CA PHE A 346 4.48 1.35 29.56
C PHE A 346 4.33 1.33 31.07
N GLN A 347 4.71 0.21 31.66
CA GLN A 347 4.93 0.04 33.08
C GLN A 347 6.31 -0.59 33.28
N VAL A 348 7.31 0.23 33.61
CA VAL A 348 8.72 -0.18 33.69
C VAL A 348 9.28 0.15 35.07
N PHE A 349 9.99 -0.80 35.69
CA PHE A 349 10.71 -0.57 36.94
C PHE A 349 12.14 -0.13 36.63
N ILE A 350 12.49 1.08 37.06
CA ILE A 350 13.80 1.71 36.81
C ILE A 350 14.52 1.83 38.14
N GLN A 351 15.79 1.44 38.17
CA GLN A 351 16.64 1.63 39.34
C GLN A 351 16.99 3.11 39.52
N SER A 352 16.79 3.62 40.73
CA SER A 352 17.40 4.87 41.17
C SER A 352 18.87 4.59 41.45
N ARG A 353 19.75 5.27 40.71
CA ARG A 353 21.20 5.27 41.01
C ARG A 353 21.53 6.16 42.19
#